data_AF-A0A969B9N6-F1
#
_entry.id   AF-A0A969B9N6-F1
#
_cell.length_a   1.000
_cell.length_b   1.000
_cell.length_c   1.000
_cell.angle_alpha   90.00
_cell.angle_beta   90.00
_cell.angle_gamma   90.00
#
_symmetry.space_group_name_H-M   'P 1'
#
loop_
_entity.id
_entity.type
_entity.pdbx_description
1 polymer ?
#
loop_
_entity_poly.entity_id
_entity_poly.type
_entity_poly.pdbx_seq_one_letter_code
_entity_poly.pdbx_strand_id
1 'polypeptide(L)'
;MRLTTRNNDDRLQTLFGDSEVRFSGFGGPMMNFSSIGSNFAHYMGGGGGVIINNVFFGGFGYGLTNPIELSDGASELNFGYGGLWLGVSAMGNEAVHPALNLKVGWAV
;
A
#
# COMPACT_ATOMS: atom_id res chain seq x y z
N MET A 1 33.39 -41.68 27.50
CA MET A 1 33.41 -41.38 26.04
C MET A 1 32.43 -40.25 25.82
N ARG A 2 32.95 -39.08 25.44
CA ARG A 2 32.25 -37.79 25.24
C ARG A 2 31.59 -37.79 23.86
N LEU A 3 30.57 -36.95 23.63
CA LEU A 3 30.47 -36.04 22.47
C LEU A 3 29.21 -35.17 22.60
N THR A 4 29.42 -33.94 23.09
CA THR A 4 28.56 -32.76 22.90
C THR A 4 28.70 -32.29 21.46
N THR A 5 27.63 -32.37 20.67
CA THR A 5 27.61 -31.80 19.31
C THR A 5 27.20 -30.33 19.39
N ARG A 6 28.23 -29.48 19.48
CA ARG A 6 28.17 -28.03 19.37
C ARG A 6 28.16 -27.71 17.88
N ASN A 7 26.98 -27.53 17.28
CA ASN A 7 26.90 -27.13 15.87
C ASN A 7 26.96 -25.60 15.79
N ASN A 8 28.18 -25.10 15.64
CA ASN A 8 28.49 -23.76 15.15
C ASN A 8 28.37 -23.83 13.62
N ASP A 9 27.26 -23.35 13.07
CA ASP A 9 27.17 -22.99 11.66
C ASP A 9 27.16 -21.46 11.57
N ASP A 10 28.27 -20.97 11.04
CA ASP A 10 28.71 -19.59 10.89
C ASP A 10 27.62 -18.62 10.38
N ARG A 11 27.02 -17.86 11.30
CA ARG A 11 26.35 -16.60 10.94
C ARG A 11 27.43 -15.56 10.68
N LEU A 12 27.54 -15.11 9.43
CA LEU A 12 28.35 -13.96 9.05
C LEU A 12 27.91 -12.74 9.90
N GLN A 13 28.67 -12.43 10.94
CA GLN A 13 28.51 -11.20 11.72
C GLN A 13 29.19 -10.06 10.96
N THR A 14 28.40 -9.27 10.24
CA THR A 14 28.85 -8.01 9.67
C THR A 14 28.96 -6.95 10.77
N LEU A 15 30.00 -6.11 10.69
CA LEU A 15 30.33 -5.03 11.64
C LEU A 15 29.26 -3.91 11.73
N PHE A 16 28.25 -3.97 10.87
CA PHE A 16 26.95 -3.35 11.06
C PHE A 16 25.97 -4.48 11.36
N GLY A 17 25.46 -4.53 12.58
CA GLY A 17 24.66 -5.65 13.06
C GLY A 17 23.50 -5.96 12.13
N ASP A 18 23.50 -7.19 11.62
CA ASP A 18 22.35 -8.03 11.24
C ASP A 18 21.03 -7.28 10.97
N SER A 19 21.08 -6.34 10.03
CA SER A 19 19.89 -5.64 9.54
C SER A 19 19.62 -6.20 8.16
N GLU A 20 19.18 -7.45 8.12
CA GLU A 20 18.69 -8.08 6.89
C GLU A 20 17.66 -7.14 6.25
N VAL A 21 18.03 -6.49 5.14
CA VAL A 21 17.13 -5.57 4.45
C VAL A 21 16.00 -6.41 3.87
N ARG A 22 14.80 -6.24 4.44
CA ARG A 22 13.61 -7.01 4.04
C ARG A 22 12.96 -6.34 2.85
N PHE A 23 12.94 -7.04 1.72
CA PHE A 23 12.18 -6.65 0.54
C PHE A 23 10.88 -7.45 0.46
N SER A 24 9.76 -6.75 0.33
CA SER A 24 8.45 -7.36 0.12
C SER A 24 7.65 -6.52 -0.88
N GLY A 25 6.52 -7.05 -1.35
CA GLY A 25 5.64 -6.36 -2.29
C GLY A 25 4.19 -6.70 -2.03
N PHE A 26 3.30 -5.79 -2.38
CA PHE A 26 1.88 -5.97 -2.23
C PHE A 26 1.12 -5.31 -3.37
N GLY A 27 -0.08 -5.81 -3.64
CA GLY A 27 -0.97 -5.22 -4.63
C GLY A 27 -2.32 -5.88 -4.61
N GLY A 28 -3.33 -5.17 -5.06
CA GLY A 28 -4.68 -5.69 -5.12
C GLY A 28 -5.71 -4.73 -5.71
N PRO A 29 -6.91 -5.24 -5.98
CA PRO A 29 -8.05 -4.41 -6.32
C PRO A 29 -8.43 -3.53 -5.13
N MET A 30 -8.91 -2.33 -5.43
CA MET A 30 -9.40 -1.39 -4.44
C MET A 30 -10.78 -0.90 -4.84
N MET A 31 -11.67 -0.83 -3.86
CA MET A 31 -13.01 -0.28 -4.00
C MET A 31 -13.19 0.85 -2.99
N ASN A 32 -13.81 1.94 -3.43
CA ASN A 32 -14.08 3.09 -2.59
C ASN A 32 -15.52 3.57 -2.85
N PHE A 33 -16.25 3.78 -1.76
CA PHE A 33 -17.64 4.21 -1.77
C PHE A 33 -17.71 5.59 -1.13
N SER A 34 -18.21 6.56 -1.89
CA SER A 34 -18.36 7.95 -1.46
C SER A 34 -19.68 8.51 -1.96
N SER A 35 -19.95 9.77 -1.65
CA SER A 35 -21.10 10.53 -2.15
C SER A 35 -20.62 11.83 -2.77
N ILE A 36 -21.02 12.09 -4.01
CA ILE A 36 -20.83 13.40 -4.66
C ILE A 36 -22.18 14.09 -4.68
N GLY A 37 -22.36 15.09 -3.82
CA GLY A 37 -23.66 15.72 -3.59
C GLY A 37 -24.68 14.71 -3.07
N SER A 38 -25.81 14.57 -3.78
CA SER A 38 -26.87 13.60 -3.45
C SER A 38 -26.72 12.25 -4.17
N ASN A 39 -25.66 12.05 -4.96
CA ASN A 39 -25.46 10.84 -5.74
C ASN A 39 -24.42 9.92 -5.10
N PHE A 40 -24.70 8.62 -5.13
CA PHE A 40 -23.77 7.58 -4.73
C PHE A 40 -22.62 7.49 -5.74
N ALA A 41 -21.37 7.50 -5.25
CA ALA A 41 -20.18 7.40 -6.06
C ALA A 41 -19.42 6.11 -5.71
N HIS A 42 -19.31 5.22 -6.68
CA HIS A 42 -18.60 3.97 -6.59
C HIS A 42 -17.34 4.03 -7.46
N TYR A 43 -16.19 3.97 -6.79
CA TYR A 43 -14.90 3.92 -7.43
C TYR A 43 -14.31 2.52 -7.33
N MET A 44 -13.81 2.04 -8.46
CA MET A 44 -13.04 0.81 -8.54
C MET A 44 -11.67 1.10 -9.14
N GLY A 45 -10.69 0.34 -8.71
CA GLY A 45 -9.37 0.40 -9.29
C GLY A 45 -8.43 -0.55 -8.59
N GLY A 46 -7.20 -0.12 -8.41
CA GLY A 46 -6.17 -0.95 -7.82
C GLY A 46 -4.95 -0.16 -7.44
N GLY A 47 -4.09 -0.81 -6.69
CA GLY A 47 -2.81 -0.24 -6.33
C GLY A 47 -1.89 -1.31 -5.81
N GLY A 48 -0.62 -0.97 -5.76
CA GLY A 48 0.43 -1.87 -5.33
C GLY A 48 1.74 -1.13 -5.19
N GLY A 49 2.65 -1.76 -4.47
CA GLY A 49 3.93 -1.17 -4.12
C GLY A 49 4.90 -2.21 -3.62
N VAL A 50 6.09 -1.71 -3.31
CA VAL A 50 7.14 -2.49 -2.68
C VAL A 50 7.42 -1.91 -1.30
N ILE A 51 7.79 -2.80 -0.39
CA ILE A 51 8.11 -2.53 1.00
C ILE A 51 9.60 -2.82 1.17
N ILE A 52 10.34 -1.84 1.68
CA ILE A 52 11.75 -1.95 2.05
C ILE A 52 11.83 -1.66 3.54
N ASN A 53 12.12 -2.70 4.32
CA ASN A 53 12.11 -2.69 5.78
C ASN A 53 10.77 -2.25 6.38
N ASN A 54 10.64 -0.94 6.65
CA ASN A 54 9.51 -0.31 7.30
C ASN A 54 8.85 0.76 6.42
N VAL A 55 9.38 1.01 5.22
CA VAL A 55 8.90 2.03 4.29
C VAL A 55 8.32 1.32 3.08
N PHE A 56 7.19 1.78 2.58
CA PHE A 56 6.65 1.32 1.32
C PHE A 56 6.44 2.46 0.35
N PHE A 57 6.60 2.14 -0.93
CA PHE A 57 6.28 3.04 -2.02
C PHE A 57 5.57 2.26 -3.13
N GLY A 58 4.62 2.91 -3.77
CA GLY A 58 3.77 2.28 -4.75
C GLY A 58 2.95 3.28 -5.53
N GLY A 59 2.04 2.76 -6.34
CA GLY A 59 1.06 3.53 -7.08
C GLY A 59 -0.35 3.05 -6.77
N PHE A 60 -1.32 3.94 -6.96
CA PHE A 60 -2.73 3.61 -6.88
C PHE A 60 -3.51 4.35 -7.98
N GLY A 61 -4.67 3.81 -8.34
CA GLY A 61 -5.61 4.43 -9.26
C GLY A 61 -7.04 4.00 -8.96
N TYR A 62 -7.97 4.93 -9.13
CA TYR A 62 -9.41 4.75 -8.98
C TYR A 62 -10.11 5.36 -10.19
N GLY A 63 -11.13 4.67 -10.70
CA GLY A 63 -12.05 5.17 -11.71
C GLY A 63 -13.48 5.08 -11.21
N LEU A 64 -14.25 6.12 -11.45
CA LEU A 64 -15.68 6.12 -11.20
C LEU A 64 -16.35 5.09 -12.12
N THR A 65 -17.06 4.13 -11.54
CA THR A 65 -17.63 2.99 -12.28
C THR A 65 -19.13 3.15 -12.52
N ASN A 66 -19.79 4.09 -11.83
CA ASN A 66 -21.20 4.39 -12.02
C ASN A 66 -21.39 5.79 -12.60
N PRO A 67 -22.38 6.00 -13.49
CA PRO A 67 -22.73 7.33 -13.94
C PRO A 67 -23.24 8.16 -12.76
N ILE A 68 -22.79 9.41 -12.68
CA ILE A 68 -23.32 10.40 -11.74
C ILE A 68 -24.05 11.46 -12.56
N GLU A 69 -25.36 11.54 -12.37
CA GLU A 69 -26.22 12.54 -12.99
C GLU A 69 -25.99 13.89 -12.30
N LEU A 70 -25.35 14.82 -13.00
CA LEU A 70 -25.30 16.21 -12.59
C LEU A 70 -26.65 16.86 -12.90
N SER A 71 -27.11 17.76 -12.03
CA SER A 71 -28.46 18.35 -12.02
C SER A 71 -28.87 19.10 -13.31
N ASP A 72 -27.97 19.20 -14.30
CA ASP A 72 -28.17 19.89 -15.58
C ASP A 72 -28.32 18.93 -16.78
N GLY A 73 -28.51 17.62 -16.53
CA GLY A 73 -29.06 16.65 -17.49
C GLY A 73 -28.21 16.33 -18.74
N ALA A 74 -27.04 16.94 -18.92
CA ALA A 74 -26.30 16.87 -20.18
C ALA A 74 -24.88 16.28 -20.08
N SER A 75 -24.44 15.79 -18.93
CA SER A 75 -23.07 15.26 -18.81
C SER A 75 -22.99 14.09 -17.85
N GLU A 76 -22.66 12.91 -18.39
CA GLU A 76 -22.14 11.80 -17.61
C GLU A 76 -20.79 12.22 -17.05
N LEU A 77 -20.70 12.35 -15.73
CA LEU A 77 -19.42 12.60 -15.08
C LEU A 77 -18.60 11.30 -15.12
N ASN A 78 -17.55 11.28 -15.92
CA ASN A 78 -16.49 10.28 -15.81
C ASN A 78 -15.32 10.90 -15.05
N PHE A 79 -14.89 10.26 -13.97
CA PHE A 79 -13.85 10.79 -13.09
C PHE A 79 -12.88 9.69 -12.67
N GLY A 80 -11.61 9.83 -13.02
CA GLY A 80 -10.53 9.01 -12.50
C GLY A 80 -9.60 9.81 -11.60
N TYR A 81 -8.94 9.16 -10.66
CA TYR A 81 -7.81 9.76 -9.95
C TYR A 81 -6.79 8.70 -9.55
N GLY A 82 -5.52 9.05 -9.64
CA GLY A 82 -4.44 8.12 -9.33
C GLY A 82 -3.17 8.87 -8.96
N GLY A 83 -2.20 8.13 -8.44
CA GLY A 83 -0.93 8.73 -8.04
C GLY A 83 -0.03 7.80 -7.26
N LEU A 84 0.85 8.42 -6.48
CA LEU A 84 1.83 7.77 -5.63
C LEU A 84 1.23 7.41 -4.28
N TRP A 85 1.58 6.22 -3.80
CA TRP A 85 1.22 5.72 -2.49
C TRP A 85 2.48 5.44 -1.70
N LEU A 86 2.73 6.22 -0.67
CA LEU A 86 3.86 6.08 0.23
C LEU A 86 3.36 5.69 1.61
N GLY A 87 4.19 5.04 2.41
CA GLY A 87 3.90 4.90 3.81
C GLY A 87 5.04 4.32 4.62
N VAL A 88 4.91 4.43 5.93
CA VAL A 88 5.88 3.99 6.92
C VAL A 88 5.15 3.27 8.04
N SER A 89 5.72 2.15 8.49
CA SER A 89 5.19 1.36 9.60
C SER A 89 6.07 1.53 10.83
N ALA A 90 5.51 2.02 11.92
CA ALA A 90 6.20 2.03 13.21
C ALA A 90 6.16 0.62 13.84
N MET A 91 7.24 0.23 14.53
CA MET A 91 7.33 -1.00 15.33
C MET A 91 7.16 -2.32 14.56
N GLY A 92 7.98 -2.56 13.54
CA GLY A 92 7.97 -3.76 12.68
C GLY A 92 8.08 -5.15 13.36
N ASN A 93 8.18 -5.22 14.69
CA ASN A 93 8.48 -6.45 15.44
C ASN A 93 7.32 -6.93 16.34
N GLU A 94 6.19 -6.22 16.37
CA GLU A 94 5.00 -6.62 17.15
C GLU A 94 3.91 -7.21 16.25
N ALA A 95 2.85 -7.82 16.79
CA ALA A 95 1.75 -8.34 15.97
C ALA A 95 0.86 -7.22 15.38
N VAL A 96 0.96 -6.01 15.94
CA VAL A 96 0.22 -4.83 15.51
C VAL A 96 1.22 -3.79 15.02
N HIS A 97 1.07 -3.39 13.77
CA HIS A 97 1.96 -2.47 13.08
C HIS A 97 1.21 -1.20 12.71
N PRO A 98 1.23 -0.15 13.56
CA PRO A 98 0.64 1.12 13.18
C PRO A 98 1.39 1.68 11.96
N ALA A 99 0.66 1.81 10.84
CA ALA A 99 1.19 2.29 9.58
C ALA A 99 0.58 3.66 9.22
N LEU A 100 1.45 4.62 8.95
CA LEU A 100 1.08 5.89 8.34
C LEU A 100 1.25 5.75 6.83
N ASN A 101 0.20 6.10 6.08
CA ASN A 101 0.26 6.09 4.63
C ASN A 101 -0.23 7.41 4.05
N LEU A 102 0.40 7.82 2.97
CA LEU A 102 0.15 9.04 2.24
C LEU A 102 -0.12 8.69 0.77
N LYS A 103 -1.29 9.08 0.28
CA LYS A 103 -1.67 8.98 -1.13
C LYS A 103 -1.66 10.37 -1.73
N VAL A 104 -0.75 10.62 -2.67
CA VAL A 104 -0.65 11.88 -3.41
C VAL A 104 -0.90 11.58 -4.87
N GLY A 105 -1.88 12.25 -5.46
CA GLY A 105 -2.27 11.97 -6.84
C GLY A 105 -2.97 13.14 -7.50
N TRP A 106 -3.34 12.92 -8.75
CA TRP A 106 -4.06 13.85 -9.58
C TRP A 106 -5.29 13.17 -10.19
N ALA A 107 -6.30 13.97 -10.52
CA ALA A 107 -7.45 13.52 -11.27
C ALA A 107 -7.11 13.42 -12.76
N VAL A 108 -7.76 12.48 -13.46
CA VAL A 108 -7.69 12.25 -14.90
C VAL A 108 -9.08 12.14 -15.51
#